data_AF-A0A5E4T9P3-F1
#
_entry.id   AF-A0A5E4T9P3-F1
#
_cell.length_a   1.000
_cell.length_b   1.000
_cell.length_c   1.000
_cell.angle_alpha   90.00
_cell.angle_beta   90.00
_cell.angle_gamma   90.00
#
_symmetry.space_group_name_H-M   'P 1'
#
loop_
_entity.id
_entity.type
_entity.pdbx_description
1 polymer ?
#
loop_
_entity_poly.entity_id
_entity_poly.type
_entity_poly.pdbx_seq_one_letter_code
_entity_poly.pdbx_strand_id
1 'polypeptide(L)' 'MHTMVIEGIDEQLMQSLQLRAKNTNITPEQEVLRVLNYFAREPGFVDFYDALTRFPNVGLDSDFERVN' A
#
# COMPACT_ATOMS: atom_id res chain seq x y z
N MET A 1 4.73 -4.20 23.50
CA MET A 1 5.33 -3.18 22.62
C MET A 1 6.36 -3.89 21.76
N HIS A 2 6.25 -3.82 20.43
CA HIS A 2 7.24 -4.42 19.53
C HIS A 2 8.07 -3.28 18.93
N THR A 3 9.39 -3.43 18.93
CA THR A 3 10.32 -2.45 18.37
C THR A 3 10.96 -3.05 17.13
N MET A 4 10.98 -2.29 16.03
CA MET A 4 11.65 -2.66 14.78
C MET A 4 12.76 -1.64 14.52
N VAL A 5 13.96 -2.12 14.20
CA VAL A 5 15.07 -1.29 13.74
C VAL A 5 15.19 -1.52 12.23
N ILE A 6 15.23 -0.45 11.46
CA ILE A 6 15.38 -0.50 9.99
C ILE A 6 16.80 -0.03 9.67
N GLU A 7 17.65 -0.97 9.26
CA GLU A 7 19.00 -0.68 8.78
C GLU A 7 19.00 -0.42 7.25
N GLY A 8 20.04 0.23 6.75
CA GLY A 8 20.22 0.45 5.32
C GLY A 8 19.35 1.57 4.71
N ILE A 9 18.76 2.45 5.53
CA ILE A 9 18.11 3.66 5.04
C ILE A 9 19.17 4.59 4.48
N ASP A 10 19.13 4.84 3.17
CA ASP A 10 19.99 5.82 2.54
C ASP A 10 19.59 7.26 2.90
N GLU A 11 20.51 8.19 2.67
CA GLU A 11 20.33 9.59 3.06
C GLU A 11 19.15 10.25 2.33
N GLN A 12 18.93 9.89 1.06
CA GLN A 12 17.85 10.46 0.26
C GLN A 12 16.48 10.02 0.78
N LEU A 13 16.34 8.76 1.18
CA LEU A 13 15.15 8.21 1.80
C LEU A 13 14.90 8.86 3.16
N MET A 14 15.93 9.03 3.99
CA MET A 14 15.81 9.72 5.28
C MET A 14 15.34 11.17 5.10
N GLN A 15 15.93 11.93 4.17
CA GLN A 15 15.50 13.29 3.87
C GLN A 15 14.04 13.35 3.39
N SER A 16 13.63 12.41 2.55
CA SER A 16 12.26 12.30 2.06
C SER A 16 11.26 12.05 3.21
N LEU A 17 11.61 11.16 4.15
CA LEU A 17 10.80 10.88 5.34
C LEU A 17 10.69 12.11 6.24
N GLN A 18 11.80 12.81 6.49
CA GLN A 18 11.81 14.03 7.31
C GLN A 18 10.97 15.15 6.70
N LEU A 19 11.07 15.35 5.39
CA LEU A 19 10.28 16.37 4.68
C LEU A 19 8.78 16.07 4.78
N ARG A 20 8.39 14.80 4.56
CA ARG A 20 6.99 14.36 4.69
C ARG A 20 6.48 14.52 6.12
N ALA A 21 7.29 14.14 7.10
CA ALA A 21 6.95 14.26 8.51
C ALA A 21 6.72 15.74 8.89
N LYS A 22 7.61 16.64 8.44
CA LYS A 22 7.47 18.10 8.62
C LYS A 22 6.18 18.64 8.00
N ASN A 23 5.86 18.24 6.77
CA ASN A 23 4.65 18.69 6.08
C ASN A 23 3.36 18.24 6.78
N THR A 24 3.41 17.12 7.49
CA THR A 24 2.27 16.56 8.22
C THR A 24 2.31 16.87 9.73
N ASN A 25 3.29 17.65 10.18
CA ASN A 25 3.54 17.98 11.58
C ASN A 25 3.63 16.77 12.53
N ILE A 26 4.31 15.71 12.07
CA ILE A 26 4.58 14.48 12.82
C ILE A 26 6.08 14.19 12.87
N THR A 27 6.52 13.23 13.68
CA THR A 27 7.93 12.80 13.69
C THR A 27 8.25 11.85 12.52
N PRO A 28 9.53 11.71 12.12
CA PRO A 28 9.94 10.75 11.10
C PRO A 28 9.53 9.30 11.45
N GLU A 29 9.61 8.90 12.72
CA GLU A 29 9.19 7.56 13.19
C GLU A 29 7.68 7.36 13.02
N GLN A 30 6.88 8.38 13.33
CA GLN A 30 5.44 8.35 13.10
C GLN A 30 5.11 8.25 11.62
N GLU A 31 5.88 8.91 10.75
CA GLU A 31 5.71 8.79 9.30
C GLU A 31 6.05 7.40 8.79
N VAL A 32 7.14 6.79 9.27
CA VAL A 32 7.50 5.40 8.95
C VAL A 32 6.37 4.46 9.36
N LEU A 33 5.83 4.59 10.57
CA LEU A 33 4.70 3.78 11.02
C LEU A 33 3.45 4.02 10.17
N ARG A 34 3.19 5.25 9.73
CA ARG A 34 2.06 5.57 8.84
C ARG A 34 2.21 4.86 7.50
N VAL A 35 3.40 4.93 6.90
CA VAL A 35 3.72 4.26 5.63
C VAL A 35 3.61 2.73 5.78
N LEU A 36 4.20 2.16 6.81
CA LEU A 36 4.13 0.71 7.06
C LEU A 36 2.69 0.25 7.31
N ASN A 37 1.89 1.01 8.06
CA ASN A 37 0.47 0.68 8.27
C ASN A 37 -0.33 0.75 6.97
N TYR A 38 -0.03 1.71 6.10
CA TYR A 38 -0.69 1.81 4.80
C TYR A 38 -0.35 0.59 3.93
N PHE A 39 0.94 0.28 3.76
CA PHE A 39 1.37 -0.87 2.95
C PHE A 39 0.95 -2.22 3.53
N ALA A 40 1.09 -2.44 4.84
CA ALA A 40 0.71 -3.71 5.47
C ALA A 40 -0.81 -3.97 5.41
N ARG A 41 -1.60 -2.94 5.10
CA ARG A 41 -3.05 -3.01 4.99
C ARG A 41 -3.56 -2.80 3.56
N GLU A 42 -2.69 -2.77 2.54
CA GLU A 42 -3.11 -2.65 1.15
C GLU A 42 -2.45 -3.69 0.20
N PRO A 43 -3.26 -4.44 -0.58
CA PRO A 43 -4.71 -4.56 -0.44
C PRO A 43 -4.99 -5.32 0.87
N GLY A 44 -5.73 -4.69 1.79
CA GLY A 44 -6.24 -5.38 2.97
C GLY A 44 -7.02 -6.58 2.46
N PHE A 45 -6.97 -7.71 3.16
CA PHE A 45 -7.59 -8.97 2.70
C PHE A 45 -8.91 -8.68 1.98
N VAL A 46 -8.89 -8.84 0.66
CA VAL A 46 -10.06 -8.65 -0.19
C VAL A 46 -10.60 -10.04 -0.39
N ASP A 47 -11.83 -10.31 0.04
CA ASP A 47 -12.41 -11.60 -0.26
C ASP A 47 -12.53 -11.77 -1.78
N PHE A 48 -12.68 -13.01 -2.23
CA PHE A 48 -12.70 -13.33 -3.66
C PHE A 48 -13.80 -12.55 -4.41
N TYR A 49 -14.91 -12.24 -3.74
CA TYR A 49 -16.02 -11.51 -4.30
C TYR A 49 -15.71 -10.01 -4.44
N ASP A 50 -15.14 -9.39 -3.40
CA ASP A 50 -14.69 -8.00 -3.42
C ASP A 50 -13.56 -7.80 -4.45
N ALA A 51 -12.72 -8.82 -4.66
CA ALA A 51 -11.70 -8.78 -5.72
C ALA A 51 -12.36 -8.81 -7.10
N LEU A 52 -13.35 -9.69 -7.32
CA LEU A 52 -14.14 -9.78 -8.56
C LEU A 52 -14.84 -8.46 -8.90
N THR A 53 -15.42 -7.77 -7.92
CA THR A 53 -16.13 -6.49 -8.15
C THR A 53 -15.20 -5.32 -8.46
N ARG A 54 -13.91 -5.42 -8.09
CA ARG A 54 -12.88 -4.41 -8.38
C ARG A 54 -12.20 -4.63 -9.73
N PHE A 55 -12.48 -5.72 -10.44
CA PHE A 55 -11.93 -5.88 -11.79
C PHE A 55 -12.43 -4.73 -12.66
N PRO A 56 -11.53 -3.99 -13.32
CA PRO A 56 -11.94 -3.01 -14.30
C PRO A 56 -12.77 -3.72 -15.38
N ASN A 57 -13.79 -3.04 -15.92
CA ASN A 57 -14.51 -3.55 -17.07
C ASN A 57 -13.56 -3.58 -18.27
N VAL A 58 -12.94 -4.74 -18.50
CA VAL A 58 -11.93 -4.97 -19.55
C VAL A 58 -12.55 -5.32 -20.92
N GLY A 59 -13.86 -5.18 -21.07
CA GLY A 59 -14.59 -5.46 -22.32
C GLY A 59 -15.26 -6.83 -22.33
N LEU A 60 -15.86 -7.17 -23.47
CA LEU A 60 -16.48 -8.47 -23.71
C LEU A 60 -15.38 -9.53 -23.85
N ASP A 61 -15.27 -10.40 -22.86
CA ASP A 61 -14.36 -11.52 -22.87
C ASP A 61 -14.98 -12.63 -23.75
N SER A 62 -14.84 -12.49 -25.07
CA SER A 62 -15.38 -13.41 -26.08
C SER A 62 -14.93 -14.86 -25.86
N ASP A 63 -13.81 -15.05 -25.18
CA ASP A 63 -13.22 -16.34 -24.88
C ASP A 63 -14.00 -17.12 -23.81
N PHE A 64 -14.94 -16.45 -23.11
CA PHE A 64 -15.87 -17.04 -22.15
C PHE A 64 -17.30 -17.18 -22.69
N GLU A 65 -17.56 -16.82 -23.95
CA GLU A 65 -18.86 -17.07 -24.56
C GLU A 65 -19.12 -18.58 -24.59
N ARG A 66 -20.12 -19.01 -23.80
CA ARG A 66 -20.58 -20.40 -23.83
C ARG A 66 -21.27 -20.63 -25.16
N VAL A 67 -20.58 -21.34 -26.06
CA VAL A 67 -21.17 -21.90 -27.27
C VAL A 67 -22.10 -23.03 -26.82
N ASN A 68 -23.41 -22.77 -26.80
CA ASN A 68 -24.46 -23.78 -26.65
C ASN A 68 -24.82 -24.37 -28.01
#